data_AF-A0A958MNY1-F1
#
_entry.id   AF-A0A958MNY1-F1
#
_cell.length_a   1.000
_cell.length_b   1.000
_cell.length_c   1.000
_cell.angle_alpha   90.00
_cell.angle_beta   90.00
_cell.angle_gamma   90.00
#
_symmetry.space_group_name_H-M   'P 1'
#
loop_
_entity.id
_entity.type
_entity.pdbx_description
1 polymer ?
#
loop_
_entity_poly.entity_id
_entity_poly.type
_entity_poly.pdbx_seq_one_letter_code
_entity_poly.pdbx_strand_id
1 'polypeptide(L)'
;QSPRRDKAFHWTEFMNIKVPVHTGAEMLAKKLDMAVVFFRVKKLKRGFYETTFETITTTPKDYKDYEITDIFLKLVEQQILEAPEYYLWTHKRWKHRNHV
;
A
#
# COMPACT_ATOMS: atom_id res chain seq x y z
N GLN A 1 8.30 3.94 5.37
CA GLN A 1 9.13 4.96 4.70
C GLN A 1 8.26 5.71 3.67
N SER A 2 8.57 6.97 3.35
CA SER A 2 7.94 7.71 2.24
C SER A 2 9.00 8.04 1.19
N PRO A 3 8.69 7.95 -0.12
CA PRO A 3 9.60 8.34 -1.18
C PRO A 3 10.13 9.77 -1.03
N ARG A 4 11.26 10.07 -1.68
CA ARG A 4 11.71 11.45 -1.84
C ARG A 4 10.80 12.14 -2.85
N ARG A 5 10.42 13.39 -2.57
CA ARG A 5 9.43 14.15 -3.34
C ARG A 5 9.80 14.27 -4.83
N ASP A 6 11.07 14.54 -5.12
CA ASP A 6 11.66 14.71 -6.44
C ASP A 6 11.84 13.41 -7.24
N LYS A 7 11.75 12.25 -6.57
CA LYS A 7 11.96 10.93 -7.19
C LYS A 7 10.72 10.03 -7.14
N ALA A 8 9.58 10.59 -6.77
CA ALA A 8 8.33 9.84 -6.68
C ALA A 8 7.75 9.64 -8.09
N PHE A 9 7.57 8.37 -8.48
CA PHE A 9 6.93 8.01 -9.74
C PHE A 9 5.40 8.17 -9.72
N HIS A 10 4.79 7.95 -8.55
CA HIS A 10 3.34 8.00 -8.38
C HIS A 10 2.94 8.78 -7.13
N TRP A 11 1.86 9.54 -7.28
CA TRP A 11 1.19 10.29 -6.22
C TRP A 11 -0.27 9.88 -6.20
N THR A 12 -0.76 9.54 -5.03
CA THR A 12 -2.13 9.07 -4.86
C THR A 12 -2.69 9.56 -3.52
N GLU A 13 -3.99 9.38 -3.33
CA GLU A 13 -4.64 9.69 -2.07
C GLU A 13 -4.53 8.50 -1.11
N PHE A 14 -4.15 8.79 0.14
CA PHE A 14 -4.13 7.81 1.22
C PHE A 14 -4.60 8.49 2.50
N MET A 15 -5.71 8.01 3.06
CA MET A 15 -6.44 8.68 4.15
C MET A 15 -6.82 10.12 3.78
N ASN A 16 -7.36 10.31 2.57
CA ASN A 16 -7.76 11.62 2.01
C ASN A 16 -6.63 12.67 1.95
N ILE A 17 -5.37 12.24 1.94
CA ILE A 17 -4.21 13.12 1.82
C ILE A 17 -3.34 12.63 0.66
N LYS A 18 -3.03 13.54 -0.27
CA LYS A 18 -2.13 13.27 -1.40
C LYS A 18 -0.72 12.99 -0.89
N VAL A 19 -0.18 11.82 -1.20
CA VAL A 19 1.15 11.37 -0.75
C VAL A 19 1.92 10.70 -1.89
N PRO A 20 3.27 10.79 -1.90
CA PRO A 20 4.07 10.01 -2.83
C PRO A 20 4.16 8.57 -2.34
N VAL A 21 4.09 7.62 -3.26
CA VAL A 21 4.05 6.19 -2.92
C VAL A 21 5.11 5.39 -3.67
N HIS A 22 5.52 4.27 -3.09
CA HIS A 22 6.48 3.37 -3.72
C HIS A 22 5.75 2.47 -4.71
N THR A 23 6.25 2.42 -5.95
CA THR A 23 5.65 1.65 -7.06
C THR A 23 6.49 0.43 -7.44
N GLY A 24 7.63 0.22 -6.78
CA GLY A 24 8.60 -0.83 -7.16
C GLY A 24 8.02 -2.24 -7.13
N ALA A 25 7.09 -2.54 -6.22
CA ALA A 25 6.42 -3.84 -6.17
C ALA A 25 5.60 -4.10 -7.43
N GLU A 26 4.75 -3.14 -7.84
CA GLU A 26 3.98 -3.24 -9.06
C GLU A 26 4.87 -3.30 -10.31
N MET A 27 5.91 -2.46 -10.38
CA MET A 27 6.84 -2.45 -11.51
C MET A 27 7.53 -3.81 -11.68
N LEU A 28 7.95 -4.43 -10.57
CA LEU A 28 8.54 -5.78 -10.61
C LEU A 28 7.50 -6.83 -11.00
N ALA A 29 6.29 -6.76 -10.45
CA ALA A 29 5.20 -7.68 -10.77
C ALA A 29 4.86 -7.65 -12.27
N LYS A 30 4.70 -6.46 -12.86
CA LYS A 30 4.46 -6.30 -14.30
C LYS A 30 5.63 -6.78 -15.15
N LYS A 31 6.87 -6.42 -14.77
CA LYS A 31 8.08 -6.80 -15.51
C LYS A 31 8.29 -8.32 -15.55
N LEU A 32 7.99 -9.00 -14.45
CA LEU A 32 8.21 -10.45 -14.29
C LEU A 32 6.94 -11.28 -14.45
N ASP A 33 5.80 -10.65 -14.71
CA ASP A 33 4.49 -11.28 -14.84
C ASP A 33 4.07 -12.11 -13.60
N MET A 34 4.28 -11.52 -12.42
CA MET A 34 4.03 -12.20 -11.15
C MET A 34 2.70 -11.78 -10.54
N ALA A 35 1.98 -12.76 -9.99
CA ALA A 35 0.79 -12.50 -9.18
C ALA A 35 1.12 -11.59 -7.99
N VAL A 36 0.16 -10.72 -7.66
CA VAL A 36 0.25 -9.80 -6.52
C VAL A 36 -0.81 -10.19 -5.51
N VAL A 37 -0.37 -10.46 -4.28
CA VAL A 37 -1.24 -10.79 -3.15
C VAL A 37 -1.04 -9.78 -2.03
N PHE A 38 -2.14 -9.35 -1.43
CA PHE A 38 -2.15 -8.55 -0.22
C PHE A 38 -2.08 -9.47 1.00
N PHE A 39 -1.16 -9.14 1.91
CA PHE A 39 -0.91 -9.89 3.14
C PHE A 39 -1.59 -9.17 4.30
N ARG A 40 -2.81 -9.56 4.64
CA ARG A 40 -3.57 -8.98 5.76
C ARG A 40 -3.20 -9.70 7.05
N VAL A 41 -2.87 -8.95 8.10
CA VAL A 41 -2.55 -9.50 9.42
C VAL A 41 -3.48 -8.91 10.47
N LYS A 42 -4.12 -9.79 11.24
CA LYS A 42 -4.98 -9.42 12.36
C LYS A 42 -4.41 -9.98 13.65
N LYS A 43 -4.22 -9.14 14.66
CA LYS A 43 -3.87 -9.60 16.01
C LYS A 43 -5.13 -10.06 16.72
N LEU A 44 -5.19 -11.32 17.14
CA LEU A 44 -6.33 -11.88 17.87
C LEU A 44 -6.18 -11.66 19.38
N LYS A 45 -4.99 -11.93 19.91
CA LYS A 45 -4.61 -11.73 21.31
C LYS A 45 -3.08 -11.70 21.44
N ARG A 46 -2.54 -11.49 22.64
CA ARG A 46 -1.09 -11.46 22.86
C ARG A 46 -0.42 -12.73 22.34
N GLY A 47 0.45 -12.60 21.35
CA GLY A 47 1.20 -13.71 20.75
C GLY A 47 0.44 -14.51 19.68
N PHE A 48 -0.80 -14.15 19.35
CA PHE A 48 -1.60 -14.87 18.34
C PHE A 48 -2.06 -13.90 17.24
N TYR A 49 -1.70 -14.25 16.01
CA TYR A 49 -1.98 -13.48 14.81
C TYR A 49 -2.62 -14.40 13.77
N GLU A 50 -3.59 -13.85 13.06
CA GLU A 50 -4.21 -14.47 11.89
C GLU A 50 -3.73 -13.74 10.64
N THR A 51 -3.46 -14.51 9.60
CA THR A 51 -3.00 -13.99 8.31
C THR A 51 -3.93 -14.46 7.21
N THR A 52 -4.39 -13.51 6.41
CA THR A 52 -5.21 -13.76 5.23
C THR A 52 -4.49 -13.24 3.99
N PHE A 53 -4.45 -14.07 2.95
CA PHE A 53 -3.94 -13.68 1.64
C PHE A 53 -5.11 -13.28 0.75
N GLU A 54 -5.14 -12.04 0.32
CA GLU A 54 -6.13 -11.52 -0.63
C GLU A 54 -5.44 -11.34 -1.98
N THR A 55 -5.90 -12.02 -3.03
CA THR A 55 -5.28 -11.87 -4.36
C THR A 55 -5.72 -10.54 -4.96
N ILE A 56 -4.75 -9.67 -5.29
CA ILE A 56 -5.02 -8.42 -6.00
C ILE A 56 -5.15 -8.72 -7.50
N THR A 57 -4.20 -9.46 -8.06
CA THR A 57 -4.23 -9.88 -9.46
C THR A 57 -3.28 -11.05 -9.72
N THR A 58 -3.61 -11.88 -10.71
CA THR A 58 -2.69 -12.89 -11.29
C THR A 58 -2.17 -12.48 -12.68
N THR A 59 -2.73 -11.42 -13.26
CA THR A 59 -2.36 -10.89 -14.59
C THR A 59 -1.95 -9.42 -14.46
N PRO A 60 -0.79 -9.12 -13.85
CA PRO A 60 -0.41 -7.75 -13.50
C PRO A 60 -0.27 -6.83 -14.73
N LYS A 61 0.01 -7.38 -15.91
CA LYS A 61 0.19 -6.63 -17.16
C LYS A 61 -1.11 -6.06 -17.74
N ASP A 62 -2.26 -6.57 -17.33
CA ASP A 62 -3.57 -6.09 -17.82
C ASP A 62 -4.00 -4.78 -17.14
N TYR A 63 -3.35 -4.42 -16.04
CA TYR A 63 -3.66 -3.26 -15.21
C TYR A 63 -2.94 -2.02 -15.71
N LYS A 64 -3.61 -0.86 -15.64
CA LYS A 64 -2.96 0.42 -15.95
C LYS A 64 -1.85 0.71 -14.96
N ASP A 65 -0.91 1.56 -15.36
CA ASP A 65 0.19 1.94 -14.48
C ASP A 65 -0.32 2.54 -13.18
N TYR A 66 0.21 2.00 -12.08
CA TYR A 66 -0.05 2.36 -10.68
C TYR A 66 -1.39 1.88 -10.11
N GLU A 67 -2.23 1.21 -10.91
CA GLU A 67 -3.55 0.75 -10.49
C GLU A 67 -3.46 -0.34 -9.40
N ILE A 68 -2.50 -1.26 -9.51
CA ILE A 68 -2.26 -2.30 -8.50
C ILE A 68 -1.79 -1.66 -7.19
N THR A 69 -0.92 -0.65 -7.28
CA THR A 69 -0.45 0.14 -6.13
C THR A 69 -1.61 0.87 -5.45
N ASP A 70 -2.54 1.44 -6.21
CA ASP A 70 -3.72 2.12 -5.67
C ASP A 70 -4.68 1.13 -4.97
N ILE A 71 -4.91 -0.05 -5.57
CA ILE A 71 -5.71 -1.12 -4.93
C ILE A 71 -5.06 -1.56 -3.62
N PHE A 72 -3.74 -1.80 -3.63
CA PHE A 72 -2.98 -2.14 -2.43
C PHE A 72 -3.15 -1.09 -1.32
N LEU A 73 -3.07 0.21 -1.65
CA LEU A 73 -3.23 1.27 -0.67
C LEU A 73 -4.64 1.36 -0.10
N LYS A 74 -5.68 1.11 -0.91
CA LYS A 74 -7.06 1.01 -0.41
C LYS A 74 -7.23 -0.11 0.61
N LEU A 75 -6.61 -1.27 0.36
CA LEU A 75 -6.62 -2.40 1.31
C LEU A 75 -5.88 -2.05 2.61
N VAL A 76 -4.73 -1.38 2.51
CA VAL A 76 -4.03 -0.85 3.70
C VAL A 76 -4.89 0.15 4.46
N GLU A 77 -5.54 1.08 3.76
CA GLU A 77 -6.41 2.08 4.37
C GLU A 77 -7.57 1.44 5.13
N GLN A 78 -8.23 0.46 4.50
CA GLN A 78 -9.27 -0.33 5.16
C GLN A 78 -8.76 -1.03 6.41
N GLN A 79 -7.60 -1.70 6.35
CA GLN A 79 -7.04 -2.42 7.51
C GLN A 79 -6.70 -1.46 8.67
N ILE A 80 -6.25 -0.24 8.36
CA ILE A 80 -6.01 0.79 9.39
C ILE A 80 -7.32 1.28 9.99
N LEU A 81 -8.38 1.47 9.19
CA LEU A 81 -9.70 1.85 9.71
C LEU A 81 -10.30 0.76 10.62
N GLU A 82 -10.06 -0.52 10.30
CA GLU A 82 -10.51 -1.67 11.11
C GLU A 82 -9.81 -1.77 12.46
N ALA A 83 -8.50 -1.50 12.53
CA ALA A 83 -7.71 -1.61 13.76
C ALA A 83 -6.56 -0.58 13.79
N PRO A 84 -6.87 0.72 14.01
CA PRO A 84 -5.91 1.80 13.86
C PRO A 84 -4.73 1.68 14.82
N GLU A 85 -4.92 1.13 16.02
CA GLU A 85 -3.89 0.97 17.04
C GLU A 85 -2.70 0.12 16.60
N TYR A 86 -2.85 -0.71 15.57
CA TYR A 86 -1.76 -1.57 15.05
C TYR A 86 -0.97 -0.94 13.90
N TYR A 87 -1.39 0.22 13.40
CA TYR A 87 -0.59 0.94 12.42
C TYR A 87 0.57 1.68 13.10
N LEU A 88 1.72 1.76 12.42
CA LEU A 88 2.92 2.44 12.92
C LEU A 88 2.81 3.97 12.74
N TRP A 89 1.99 4.62 13.55
CA TRP A 89 1.74 6.09 13.52
C TRP A 89 2.97 6.96 13.76
N THR A 90 4.06 6.40 14.28
CA THR A 90 5.35 7.09 14.41
C THR A 90 5.98 7.43 13.07
N HIS A 91 5.55 6.79 11.99
CA HIS A 91 6.03 7.08 10.64
C HIS A 91 5.43 8.40 10.11
N LYS A 92 6.30 9.35 9.71
CA LYS A 92 5.92 10.63 9.08
C LYS A 92 5.41 10.46 7.64
N ARG A 93 4.32 9.69 7.46
CA ARG A 93 3.73 9.32 6.16
C ARG A 93 3.28 10.55 5.37
N TRP A 94 2.65 11.53 6.04
CA TRP A 94 2.07 12.74 5.44
C TRP A 94 2.97 13.99 5.53
N LYS A 95 4.30 13.82 5.61
CA LYS A 95 5.26 14.93 5.73
C LYS A 95 5.24 15.96 4.59
N HIS A 96 4.56 15.65 3.48
CA HIS A 96 4.44 16.53 2.31
C HIS A 96 3.04 17.15 2.16
N ARG A 97 2.14 16.93 3.12
CA ARG A 97 0.80 17.53 3.12
C ARG A 97 0.90 19.05 2.91
N ASN A 98 0.04 19.61 2.06
CA ASN A 98 -0.02 21.03 1.69
C ASN A 98 1.20 21.57 0.91
N HIS A 99 2.11 20.72 0.45
CA HIS A 99 3.29 21.10 -0.33
C HIS A 99 3.31 20.47 -1.74
N VAL A 100 2.13 20.09 -2.23
CA VAL A 100 1.86 19.31 -3.46
C VAL A 100 0.51 19.72 -4.04
#